data_AF-A0A0N7M963-F1
#
_entry.id   AF-A0A0N7M963-F1
#
_cell.length_a   1.000
_cell.length_b   1.000
_cell.length_c   1.000
_cell.angle_alpha   90.00
_cell.angle_beta   90.00
_cell.angle_gamma   90.00
#
_symmetry.space_group_name_H-M   'P 1'
#
loop_
_entity.id
_entity.type
_entity.pdbx_description
1 polymer ?
#
loop_
_entity_poly.entity_id
_entity_poly.type
_entity_poly.pdbx_seq_one_letter_code
_entity_poly.pdbx_strand_id
1 'polypeptide(L)'
;MKTSIIPKILLLPLVVSLAACIPSPEDLETEPVKVQTAKGEVTCQLYRHDRVTWDRAIDYPATKMSVAEADGYCRQEGQRRLQ
;
A
#
# COMPACT_ATOMS: atom_id res chain seq x y z
N MET A 1 -10.59 31.76 -43.47
CA MET A 1 -10.98 30.74 -42.48
C MET A 1 -10.38 31.10 -41.13
N LYS A 2 -11.20 31.57 -40.17
CA LYS A 2 -10.78 31.73 -38.76
C LYS A 2 -11.01 30.38 -38.09
N THR A 3 -9.94 29.63 -37.85
CA THR A 3 -10.00 28.44 -37.01
C THR A 3 -10.37 28.88 -35.60
N SER A 4 -11.58 28.53 -35.17
CA SER A 4 -12.05 28.76 -33.81
C SER A 4 -11.27 27.83 -32.87
N ILE A 5 -10.24 28.37 -32.24
CA ILE A 5 -9.52 27.73 -31.15
C ILE A 5 -10.41 27.86 -29.91
N ILE A 6 -11.46 27.05 -29.85
CA ILE A 6 -12.31 26.89 -28.66
C ILE A 6 -11.37 26.52 -27.48
N PRO A 7 -11.53 27.14 -26.30
CA PRO A 7 -10.52 27.15 -25.25
C PRO A 7 -10.50 25.79 -24.53
N LYS A 8 -9.75 24.83 -25.06
CA LYS A 8 -9.43 23.56 -24.39
C LYS A 8 -8.56 23.73 -23.13
N ILE A 9 -8.22 24.97 -22.77
CA ILE A 9 -7.32 25.33 -21.67
C ILE A 9 -8.00 25.20 -20.29
N LEU A 10 -9.34 25.17 -20.21
CA LEU A 10 -10.02 25.17 -18.91
C LEU A 10 -10.08 23.80 -18.20
N LEU A 11 -9.78 22.68 -18.86
CA LEU A 11 -9.87 21.34 -18.24
C LEU A 11 -8.59 20.91 -17.50
N LEU A 12 -7.44 21.50 -17.84
CA LEU A 12 -6.14 21.14 -17.27
C LEU A 12 -5.97 21.46 -15.77
N PRO A 13 -6.42 22.62 -15.23
CA PRO A 13 -6.18 22.96 -13.83
C PRO A 13 -7.00 22.11 -12.86
N LEU A 14 -8.13 21.54 -13.29
CA LEU A 14 -8.98 20.72 -12.43
C LEU A 14 -8.36 19.35 -12.11
N VAL A 15 -7.62 18.76 -13.05
CA VAL A 15 -6.99 17.44 -12.85
C VAL A 15 -5.76 17.54 -11.94
N VAL A 16 -5.02 18.65 -12.00
CA VAL A 16 -3.81 18.87 -11.20
C VAL A 16 -4.15 19.07 -9.72
N SER A 17 -5.26 19.74 -9.38
CA SER A 17 -5.67 19.93 -7.98
C SER A 17 -6.11 18.64 -7.29
N LEU A 18 -6.62 17.65 -8.04
CA LEU A 18 -7.07 16.35 -7.50
C LEU A 18 -5.91 15.41 -7.15
N ALA A 19 -4.78 15.50 -7.85
CA ALA A 19 -3.62 14.62 -7.62
C ALA A 19 -2.88 14.93 -6.31
N ALA A 20 -3.05 16.14 -5.76
CA ALA A 20 -2.38 16.58 -4.54
C ALA A 20 -2.96 15.98 -3.23
N CYS A 21 -4.08 15.25 -3.30
CA CYS A 21 -4.72 14.66 -2.12
C CYS A 21 -4.41 13.16 -1.93
N ILE A 22 -3.49 12.58 -2.71
CA ILE A 22 -3.10 11.17 -2.56
C ILE A 22 -2.00 11.09 -1.49
N PRO A 23 -2.24 10.44 -0.33
CA PRO A 23 -1.21 10.26 0.69
C PRO A 23 -0.05 9.45 0.13
N SER A 24 1.17 9.76 0.57
CA SER A 24 2.32 8.93 0.24
C SER A 24 2.19 7.55 0.93
N PRO A 25 2.77 6.47 0.38
CA PRO A 25 2.74 5.17 1.05
C PRO A 25 3.23 5.22 2.49
N GLU A 26 4.25 6.04 2.75
CA GLU A 26 4.88 6.22 4.07
C GLU A 26 3.92 6.87 5.08
N ASP A 27 3.05 7.79 4.63
CA ASP A 27 1.99 8.39 5.48
C ASP A 27 0.96 7.35 5.95
N LEU A 28 0.94 6.20 5.29
CA LEU A 28 0.06 5.09 5.59
C LEU A 28 0.78 3.93 6.24
N GLU A 29 2.05 4.03 6.62
CA GLU A 29 2.77 2.92 7.26
C GLU A 29 2.59 2.94 8.78
N THR A 30 2.30 1.78 9.38
CA THR A 30 2.40 1.61 10.84
C THR A 30 3.82 1.23 11.25
N GLU A 31 4.09 1.18 12.55
CA GLU A 31 5.30 0.53 13.05
C GLU A 31 5.35 -0.94 12.57
N PRO A 32 6.50 -1.43 12.06
CA PRO A 32 6.64 -2.81 11.62
C PRO A 32 6.38 -3.82 12.73
N VAL A 33 5.74 -4.93 12.36
CA VAL A 33 5.33 -5.98 13.29
C VAL A 33 6.08 -7.27 13.00
N LYS A 34 6.58 -7.91 14.04
CA LYS A 34 7.18 -9.25 13.95
C LYS A 34 6.14 -10.33 14.20
N VAL A 35 5.98 -11.24 13.25
CA VAL A 35 5.04 -12.37 13.30
C VAL A 35 5.83 -13.67 13.30
N GLN A 36 5.65 -14.48 14.34
CA GLN A 36 6.28 -15.81 14.41
C GLN A 36 5.46 -16.84 13.65
N THR A 37 6.14 -17.51 12.72
CA THR A 37 5.57 -18.59 11.91
C THR A 37 6.37 -19.87 12.12
N ALA A 38 5.81 -21.00 11.68
CA ALA A 38 6.53 -22.28 11.71
C ALA A 38 7.83 -22.28 10.87
N LYS A 39 7.97 -21.35 9.91
CA LYS A 39 9.11 -21.25 9.01
C LYS A 39 10.09 -20.13 9.40
N GLY A 40 9.82 -19.40 10.48
CA GLY A 40 10.66 -18.33 11.00
C GLY A 40 9.89 -17.02 11.23
N GLU A 41 10.62 -16.00 11.66
CA GLU A 41 10.09 -14.66 11.88
C GLU A 41 9.82 -13.96 10.53
N VAL A 42 8.66 -13.32 10.42
CA VAL A 42 8.32 -12.43 9.31
C VAL A 42 8.14 -11.03 9.89
N THR A 43 8.87 -10.04 9.34
CA THR A 43 8.63 -8.64 9.67
C THR A 43 7.67 -8.06 8.65
N CYS A 44 6.52 -7.61 9.12
CA CYS A 44 5.40 -7.12 8.32
C CYS A 44 5.30 -5.61 8.40
N GLN A 45 5.18 -4.97 7.25
CA GLN A 45 4.65 -3.61 7.12
C GLN A 45 3.14 -3.71 6.98
N LEU A 46 2.42 -3.16 7.97
CA LEU A 46 0.99 -2.98 7.88
C LEU A 46 0.73 -1.54 7.46
N TYR A 47 -0.22 -1.32 6.56
CA TYR A 47 -0.49 0.03 6.08
C TYR A 47 -1.71 0.62 6.79
N ARG A 48 -2.89 0.09 6.50
CA ARG A 48 -4.12 0.63 7.08
C ARG A 48 -4.88 -0.44 7.82
N HIS A 49 -5.39 -0.06 8.98
CA HIS A 49 -6.32 -0.91 9.73
C HIS A 49 -7.49 -1.32 8.84
N ASP A 50 -8.13 -0.41 8.11
CA ASP A 50 -9.30 -0.73 7.27
C ASP A 50 -8.99 -1.40 5.91
N ARG A 51 -7.71 -1.66 5.56
CA ARG A 51 -7.34 -2.24 4.26
C ARG A 51 -6.09 -3.12 4.34
N VAL A 52 -6.30 -4.38 4.66
CA VAL A 52 -5.25 -5.40 4.81
C VAL A 52 -4.62 -5.86 3.49
N THR A 53 -5.25 -5.61 2.35
CA THR A 53 -4.74 -6.08 1.03
C THR A 53 -3.38 -5.50 0.66
N TRP A 54 -2.96 -4.44 1.36
CA TRP A 54 -1.69 -3.77 1.14
C TRP A 54 -0.60 -4.25 2.10
N ASP A 55 -0.91 -5.04 3.12
CA ASP A 55 0.06 -5.51 4.10
C ASP A 55 1.06 -6.46 3.45
N ARG A 56 2.35 -6.22 3.68
CA ARG A 56 3.46 -6.94 3.02
C ARG A 56 4.60 -7.28 3.97
N ALA A 57 5.37 -8.30 3.62
CA ALA A 57 6.61 -8.63 4.30
C ALA A 57 7.74 -7.68 3.85
N ILE A 58 8.44 -7.09 4.81
CA ILE A 58 9.66 -6.30 4.58
C ILE A 58 10.92 -7.08 4.93
N ASP A 59 10.80 -8.13 5.75
CA ASP A 59 11.85 -9.12 5.98
C ASP A 59 11.24 -10.50 6.25
N TYR A 60 11.87 -11.56 5.74
CA TYR A 60 11.45 -12.95 5.92
C TYR A 60 12.56 -13.92 5.50
N PRO A 61 12.56 -15.17 6.01
CA PRO A 61 13.54 -16.18 5.62
C PRO A 61 13.27 -16.70 4.20
N ALA A 62 13.85 -16.04 3.20
CA ALA A 62 13.65 -16.34 1.78
C ALA A 62 14.05 -17.77 1.36
N THR A 63 14.88 -18.45 2.15
CA THR A 63 15.23 -19.87 1.93
C THR A 63 14.15 -20.84 2.41
N LYS A 64 13.18 -20.39 3.22
CA LYS A 64 12.16 -21.23 3.85
C LYS A 64 10.74 -20.93 3.36
N MET A 65 10.49 -19.74 2.83
CA MET A 65 9.19 -19.35 2.28
C MET A 65 9.34 -18.36 1.12
N SER A 66 8.29 -18.30 0.30
CA SER A 66 8.17 -17.30 -0.77
C SER A 66 7.66 -15.96 -0.23
N VAL A 67 7.90 -14.88 -0.98
CA VAL A 67 7.32 -13.56 -0.68
C VAL A 67 5.79 -13.60 -0.57
N ALA A 68 5.12 -14.34 -1.45
CA ALA A 68 3.66 -14.42 -1.46
C ALA A 68 3.11 -15.12 -0.21
N GLU A 69 3.84 -16.11 0.30
CA GLU A 69 3.52 -16.77 1.56
C GLU A 69 3.76 -15.82 2.75
N ALA A 70 4.89 -15.11 2.77
CA ALA A 70 5.21 -14.12 3.79
C ALA A 70 4.17 -12.99 3.86
N ASP A 71 3.79 -12.42 2.71
CA ASP A 71 2.70 -11.44 2.60
C ASP A 71 1.37 -12.01 3.10
N GLY A 72 1.14 -13.31 2.91
CA GLY A 72 -0.04 -14.00 3.45
C GLY A 72 -0.13 -13.90 4.98
N TYR A 73 0.99 -14.12 5.68
CA TYR A 73 1.06 -13.93 7.13
C TYR A 73 0.84 -12.47 7.53
N CYS A 74 1.39 -11.52 6.78
CA CYS A 74 1.19 -10.10 7.07
C CYS A 74 -0.27 -9.66 6.93
N ARG A 75 -0.96 -10.11 5.87
CA ARG A 75 -2.40 -9.86 5.71
C ARG A 75 -3.23 -10.52 6.82
N GLN A 76 -2.84 -11.71 7.27
CA GLN A 76 -3.52 -12.39 8.38
C GLN A 76 -3.36 -11.60 9.69
N GLU A 77 -2.17 -11.08 9.97
CA GLU A 77 -1.93 -10.24 11.14
C GLU A 77 -2.69 -8.91 11.07
N GLY A 78 -2.73 -8.27 9.89
CA GLY A 78 -3.57 -7.09 9.66
C GLY A 78 -5.05 -7.39 9.95
N GLN A 79 -5.55 -8.51 9.44
CA GLN A 79 -6.93 -8.95 9.68
C GLN A 79 -7.20 -9.26 11.16
N ARG A 80 -6.22 -9.81 11.88
CA ARG A 80 -6.34 -10.09 13.32
C ARG A 80 -6.46 -8.81 14.14
N ARG A 81 -5.76 -7.74 13.76
CA ARG A 81 -5.77 -6.43 14.45
C ARG A 81 -7.00 -5.59 14.14
N LEU A 82 -7.74 -5.93 13.09
CA LEU A 82 -9.00 -5.30 12.71
C LEU A 82 -10.19 -5.71 13.58
N GLN A 83 -10.10 -6.86 14.25
CA GLN A 83 -11.14 -7.42 15.12
C GLN A 83 -11.01 -6.88 16.54
#